data_AF-A0A256XTU9-F1
#
_entry.id   AF-A0A256XTU9-F1
#
_cell.length_a   1.000
_cell.length_b   1.000
_cell.length_c   1.000
_cell.angle_alpha   90.00
_cell.angle_beta   90.00
_cell.angle_gamma   90.00
#
_symmetry.space_group_name_H-M   'P 1'
#
loop_
_entity.id
_entity.type
_entity.pdbx_description
1 polymer ?
#
loop_
_entity_poly.entity_id
_entity_poly.type
_entity_poly.pdbx_seq_one_letter_code
_entity_poly.pdbx_strand_id
1 'polypeptide(L)'
;MMRLVESLRRKGWSEEDIKKTLEILNSAPKTKPSFFYKIVYWIALIAAVIGNLFVAIILVPLLLLFNHILLYLVIAFLGVSFGALFNSLLTQIESFGEKTYIVSGLFIPALAFINMFFMVQLMNIIITTLKVTTMQPSFLVAIVYGFLFLTPYLITKIREQVKIIV
;
A
#
# COMPACT_ATOMS: atom_id res chain seq x y z
N MET A 1 6.41 17.43 -25.29
CA MET A 1 6.99 17.20 -26.63
C MET A 1 8.01 18.25 -27.04
N MET A 2 7.75 19.56 -26.93
CA MET A 2 8.75 20.60 -27.30
C MET A 2 10.13 20.41 -26.66
N ARG A 3 10.19 20.13 -25.35
CA ARG A 3 11.47 19.88 -24.65
C ARG A 3 12.27 18.68 -25.23
N LEU A 4 11.59 17.68 -25.76
CA LEU A 4 12.24 16.50 -26.37
C LEU A 4 12.90 16.89 -27.70
N VAL A 5 12.15 17.60 -28.56
CA VAL A 5 12.64 18.10 -29.86
C VAL A 5 13.88 18.97 -29.68
N GLU A 6 13.82 19.91 -28.73
CA GLU A 6 14.92 20.83 -28.44
C GLU A 6 16.16 20.09 -27.89
N SER A 7 15.96 19.04 -27.09
CA SER A 7 17.04 18.18 -26.61
C SER A 7 17.70 17.34 -27.72
N LEU A 8 16.92 16.86 -28.69
CA LEU A 8 17.42 16.07 -29.81
C LEU A 8 18.18 16.94 -30.80
N ARG A 9 17.66 18.14 -31.09
CA ARG A 9 18.34 19.15 -31.91
C ARG A 9 19.69 19.55 -31.28
N ARG A 10 19.74 19.78 -29.96
CA ARG A 10 21.00 20.06 -29.24
C ARG A 10 22.02 18.91 -29.29
N LYS A 11 21.57 17.67 -29.46
CA LYS A 11 22.44 16.49 -29.63
C LYS A 11 22.90 16.29 -31.07
N GLY A 12 22.56 17.20 -31.98
CA GLY A 12 22.97 17.13 -33.39
C GLY A 12 22.14 16.15 -34.23
N TRP A 13 20.95 15.76 -33.77
CA TRP A 13 20.06 14.93 -34.58
C TRP A 13 19.52 15.73 -35.77
N SER A 14 19.39 15.07 -36.92
CA SER A 14 18.78 15.70 -38.10
C SER A 14 17.27 15.93 -37.88
N GLU A 15 16.72 16.95 -38.53
CA GLU A 15 15.27 17.22 -38.47
C GLU A 15 14.43 16.02 -38.96
N GLU A 16 14.97 15.26 -39.91
CA GLU A 16 14.34 14.04 -40.44
C GLU A 16 14.30 12.93 -39.39
N ASP A 17 15.39 12.71 -38.65
CA ASP A 17 15.43 11.71 -37.57
C ASP A 17 14.52 12.10 -36.42
N ILE A 18 14.46 13.39 -36.08
CA ILE A 18 13.55 13.92 -35.06
C ILE A 18 12.10 13.68 -35.49
N LYS A 19 11.75 14.02 -36.73
CA LYS A 19 10.41 13.83 -37.27
C LYS A 19 10.01 12.36 -37.29
N LYS A 20 10.90 11.47 -37.76
CA LYS A 20 10.67 10.02 -37.80
C LYS A 20 10.52 9.43 -36.39
N THR A 21 11.31 9.90 -35.44
CA THR A 21 11.22 9.49 -34.03
C THR A 21 9.89 9.93 -33.42
N LEU A 22 9.45 11.17 -33.68
CA LEU A 22 8.15 11.67 -33.24
C LEU A 22 6.98 10.92 -33.89
N GLU A 23 7.09 10.58 -35.17
CA GLU A 23 6.13 9.72 -35.85
C GLU A 23 6.07 8.36 -35.17
N ILE A 24 7.19 7.68 -34.91
CA ILE A 24 7.20 6.40 -34.19
C ILE A 24 6.59 6.55 -32.79
N LEU A 25 6.92 7.61 -32.05
CA LEU A 25 6.42 7.84 -30.69
C LEU A 25 4.90 8.11 -30.66
N ASN A 26 4.38 8.83 -31.67
CA ASN A 26 2.95 9.15 -31.79
C ASN A 26 2.15 8.03 -32.46
N SER A 27 2.79 7.21 -33.30
CA SER A 27 2.21 6.04 -33.96
C SER A 27 2.23 4.81 -33.06
N ALA A 28 3.08 4.79 -32.04
CA ALA A 28 3.04 3.78 -30.99
C ALA A 28 1.61 3.80 -30.41
N PRO A 29 0.87 2.68 -30.47
CA PRO A 29 -0.46 2.65 -29.90
C PRO A 29 -0.32 3.03 -28.44
N LYS A 30 -0.95 4.15 -28.04
CA LYS A 30 -1.21 4.44 -26.63
C LYS A 30 -1.97 3.22 -26.14
N THR A 31 -1.28 2.30 -25.48
CA THR A 31 -1.82 1.02 -25.08
C THR A 31 -3.00 1.35 -24.18
N LYS A 32 -4.23 1.25 -24.73
CA LYS A 32 -5.44 1.35 -23.92
C LYS A 32 -5.23 0.37 -22.78
N PRO A 33 -5.54 0.73 -21.52
CA PRO A 33 -5.46 -0.21 -20.42
C PRO A 33 -6.32 -1.41 -20.80
N SER A 34 -5.65 -2.50 -21.18
CA SER A 34 -6.28 -3.78 -21.48
C SER A 34 -7.17 -4.17 -20.31
N PHE A 35 -8.32 -4.76 -20.60
CA PHE A 35 -9.23 -5.36 -19.62
C PHE A 35 -8.48 -6.21 -18.58
N PHE A 36 -7.36 -6.82 -18.98
CA PHE A 36 -6.44 -7.54 -18.12
C PHE A 36 -5.90 -6.71 -16.94
N TYR A 37 -5.46 -5.46 -17.16
CA TYR A 37 -4.92 -4.60 -16.09
C TYR A 37 -5.98 -4.26 -15.05
N LYS A 38 -7.24 -4.06 -15.49
CA LYS A 38 -8.36 -3.84 -14.57
C LYS A 38 -8.65 -5.07 -13.72
N ILE A 39 -8.56 -6.28 -14.28
CA ILE A 39 -8.69 -7.52 -13.51
C ILE A 39 -7.56 -7.66 -12.50
N VAL A 40 -6.31 -7.47 -12.93
CA VAL A 40 -5.14 -7.56 -12.04
C VAL A 40 -5.24 -6.57 -10.89
N TYR A 41 -5.69 -5.35 -11.16
CA TYR A 41 -5.98 -4.33 -10.14
C TYR A 41 -6.93 -4.86 -9.06
N TRP A 42 -8.10 -5.38 -9.44
CA TRP A 42 -9.09 -5.87 -8.49
C TRP A 42 -8.63 -7.12 -7.74
N ILE A 43 -7.96 -8.05 -8.43
CA ILE A 43 -7.37 -9.23 -7.80
C ILE A 43 -6.34 -8.81 -6.75
N ALA A 44 -5.48 -7.85 -7.06
CA ALA A 44 -4.47 -7.38 -6.12
C ALA A 44 -5.09 -6.67 -4.91
N LEU A 45 -6.16 -5.89 -5.09
CA LEU A 45 -6.91 -5.32 -3.96
C LEU A 45 -7.58 -6.39 -3.10
N ILE A 46 -8.20 -7.39 -3.70
CA ILE A 46 -8.83 -8.51 -2.97
C ILE A 46 -7.76 -9.30 -2.22
N ALA A 47 -6.66 -9.66 -2.89
CA ALA A 47 -5.52 -10.32 -2.27
C ALA A 47 -4.96 -9.48 -1.11
N ALA A 48 -4.98 -8.15 -1.24
CA ALA A 48 -4.54 -7.28 -0.19
C ALA A 48 -5.45 -7.33 1.05
N VAL A 49 -6.77 -7.29 0.86
CA VAL A 49 -7.74 -7.45 1.95
C VAL A 49 -7.58 -8.82 2.63
N ILE A 50 -7.49 -9.89 1.83
CA ILE A 50 -7.33 -11.26 2.33
C ILE A 50 -6.02 -11.38 3.12
N GLY A 51 -4.90 -10.95 2.55
CA GLY A 51 -3.60 -10.98 3.21
C GLY A 51 -3.61 -10.23 4.54
N ASN A 52 -4.30 -9.09 4.61
CA ASN A 52 -4.43 -8.32 5.84
C ASN A 52 -5.22 -9.06 6.94
N LEU A 53 -6.28 -9.78 6.57
CA LEU A 53 -7.03 -10.64 7.50
C LEU A 53 -6.17 -11.79 8.03
N PHE A 54 -5.33 -12.40 7.19
CA PHE A 54 -4.38 -13.42 7.64
C PHE A 54 -3.43 -12.88 8.71
N VAL A 55 -2.94 -11.65 8.55
CA VAL A 55 -2.09 -11.00 9.56
C VAL A 55 -2.84 -10.86 10.89
N ALA A 56 -4.10 -10.41 10.86
CA ALA A 56 -4.91 -10.29 12.07
C ALA A 56 -5.09 -11.65 12.76
N ILE A 57 -5.36 -12.71 12.01
CA ILE A 57 -5.49 -14.08 12.55
C ILE A 57 -4.19 -14.57 13.17
N ILE A 58 -3.04 -14.31 12.54
CA ILE A 58 -1.72 -14.72 13.03
C ILE A 58 -1.29 -13.90 14.26
N LEU A 59 -1.65 -12.62 14.32
CA LEU A 59 -1.28 -11.76 15.46
C LEU A 59 -1.93 -12.22 16.76
N VAL A 60 -3.15 -12.77 16.70
CA VAL A 60 -3.91 -13.15 17.89
C VAL A 60 -3.30 -14.27 18.74
N PRO A 61 -2.81 -15.40 18.21
CA PRO A 61 -2.08 -16.36 19.03
C PRO A 61 -0.76 -15.76 19.57
N LEU A 62 -0.07 -14.90 18.81
CA LEU A 62 1.16 -14.25 19.29
C LEU A 62 0.88 -13.33 20.50
N LEU A 63 -0.27 -12.67 20.51
CA LEU A 63 -0.74 -11.84 21.61
C LEU A 63 -0.96 -12.61 22.93
N LEU A 64 -1.28 -13.90 22.86
CA LEU A 64 -1.45 -14.75 24.03
C LEU A 64 -0.13 -15.34 24.52
N LEU A 65 0.86 -15.48 23.64
CA LEU A 65 2.12 -16.17 23.93
C LEU A 65 3.21 -15.23 24.45
N PHE A 66 3.24 -13.98 24.00
CA PHE A 66 4.36 -13.07 24.31
C PHE A 66 4.10 -12.16 25.51
N ASN A 67 5.18 -11.84 26.22
CA ASN A 67 5.19 -10.80 27.24
C ASN A 67 5.13 -9.39 26.61
N HIS A 68 4.91 -8.36 27.44
CA HIS A 68 4.64 -7.00 26.98
C HIS A 68 5.66 -6.44 25.99
N ILE A 69 6.96 -6.49 26.32
CA ILE A 69 8.00 -5.85 25.50
C ILE A 69 8.14 -6.58 24.16
N LEU A 70 8.25 -7.91 24.21
CA LEU A 70 8.44 -8.71 23.00
C LEU A 70 7.24 -8.62 22.07
N LEU A 71 6.04 -8.58 22.64
CA LEU A 71 4.80 -8.38 21.89
C LEU A 71 4.82 -7.06 21.11
N TYR A 72 5.12 -5.94 21.76
CA TYR A 72 5.15 -4.63 21.06
C TYR A 72 6.26 -4.53 20.02
N LEU A 73 7.41 -5.19 20.23
CA LEU A 73 8.46 -5.28 19.23
C LEU A 73 7.99 -6.05 17.98
N VAL A 74 7.32 -7.20 18.18
CA VAL A 74 6.75 -7.99 17.09
C VAL A 74 5.65 -7.20 16.37
N ILE A 75 4.75 -6.53 17.10
CA ILE A 75 3.72 -5.67 16.52
C ILE A 75 4.33 -4.54 15.70
N ALA A 76 5.40 -3.90 16.20
CA ALA A 76 6.07 -2.83 15.48
C ALA A 76 6.71 -3.32 14.20
N PHE A 77 7.41 -4.45 14.26
CA PHE A 77 8.00 -5.08 13.08
C PHE A 77 6.92 -5.44 12.06
N LEU A 78 5.89 -6.21 12.46
CA LEU A 78 4.83 -6.64 11.56
C LEU A 78 4.02 -5.46 11.02
N GLY A 79 3.60 -4.53 11.87
CA GLY A 79 2.83 -3.36 11.49
C GLY A 79 3.56 -2.54 10.43
N VAL A 80 4.82 -2.16 10.68
CA VAL A 80 5.61 -1.38 9.72
C VAL A 80 5.89 -2.19 8.44
N SER A 81 6.29 -3.45 8.55
CA SER A 81 6.59 -4.30 7.38
C SER A 81 5.37 -4.50 6.48
N PHE A 82 4.22 -4.86 7.04
CA PHE A 82 2.99 -5.01 6.26
C PHE A 82 2.50 -3.67 5.73
N GLY A 83 2.52 -2.61 6.54
CA GLY A 83 2.19 -1.26 6.08
C GLY A 83 3.03 -0.83 4.87
N ALA A 84 4.33 -1.12 4.88
CA ALA A 84 5.24 -0.82 3.78
C ALA A 84 4.95 -1.69 2.55
N LEU A 85 4.65 -2.98 2.75
CA LEU A 85 4.25 -3.91 1.69
C LEU A 85 2.98 -3.42 0.99
N PHE A 86 1.93 -3.08 1.74
CA PHE A 86 0.66 -2.60 1.18
C PHE A 86 0.81 -1.25 0.49
N ASN A 87 1.55 -0.32 1.10
CA ASN A 87 1.86 0.96 0.48
C ASN A 87 2.59 0.76 -0.86
N SER A 88 3.58 -0.13 -0.91
CA SER A 88 4.32 -0.44 -2.14
C SER A 88 3.44 -1.11 -3.20
N LEU A 89 2.62 -2.08 -2.79
CA LEU A 89 1.69 -2.79 -3.66
C LEU A 89 0.67 -1.82 -4.28
N LEU A 90 0.07 -0.94 -3.47
CA LEU A 90 -0.89 0.06 -3.96
C LEU A 90 -0.24 1.11 -4.85
N THR A 91 0.94 1.61 -4.48
CA THR A 91 1.68 2.58 -5.32
C THR A 91 2.00 1.98 -6.69
N GLN A 92 2.39 0.71 -6.75
CA GLN A 92 2.63 0.01 -8.01
C GLN A 92 1.33 -0.14 -8.80
N ILE A 93 0.25 -0.60 -8.17
CA ILE A 93 -1.06 -0.75 -8.81
C ILE A 93 -1.56 0.58 -9.40
N GLU A 94 -1.41 1.69 -8.68
CA GLU A 94 -1.76 3.03 -9.17
C GLU A 94 -0.95 3.43 -10.40
N SER A 95 0.33 3.08 -10.44
CA SER A 95 1.20 3.41 -11.58
C SER A 95 0.78 2.72 -12.89
N PHE A 96 0.01 1.62 -12.80
CA PHE A 96 -0.51 0.89 -13.96
C PHE A 96 -1.88 1.38 -14.45
N GLY A 97 -2.60 2.21 -13.68
CA GLY A 97 -3.94 2.69 -14.01
C GLY A 97 -3.99 4.17 -14.37
N GLU A 98 -4.98 4.58 -15.18
CA GLU A 98 -5.26 6.01 -15.38
C GLU A 98 -5.73 6.64 -14.06
N LYS A 99 -4.84 7.37 -13.37
CA LYS A 99 -5.08 8.46 -12.40
C LYS A 99 -6.24 8.31 -11.39
N THR A 100 -6.58 7.11 -10.90
CA THR A 100 -7.46 6.97 -9.74
C THR A 100 -6.67 7.09 -8.42
N TYR A 101 -6.00 8.22 -8.20
CA TYR A 101 -5.27 8.54 -6.96
C TYR A 101 -6.13 8.49 -5.68
N ILE A 102 -7.46 8.54 -5.83
CA ILE A 102 -8.41 8.56 -4.72
C ILE A 102 -8.48 7.20 -4.02
N VAL A 103 -8.20 6.09 -4.72
CA VAL A 103 -8.44 4.75 -4.15
C VAL A 103 -7.44 4.44 -3.05
N SER A 104 -6.14 4.66 -3.25
CA SER A 104 -5.13 4.41 -2.21
C SER A 104 -5.23 5.35 -1.02
N GLY A 105 -5.65 6.60 -1.28
CA GLY A 105 -5.86 7.64 -0.27
C GLY A 105 -6.78 7.20 0.87
N LEU A 106 -7.84 6.49 0.52
CA LEU A 106 -8.84 5.97 1.46
C LEU A 106 -8.64 4.49 1.82
N PHE A 107 -8.10 3.70 0.88
CA PHE A 107 -8.03 2.25 1.03
C PHE A 107 -7.07 1.83 2.15
N ILE A 108 -5.88 2.43 2.28
CA ILE A 108 -4.92 2.05 3.34
C ILE A 108 -5.49 2.38 4.74
N PRO A 109 -6.01 3.60 5.01
CA PRO A 109 -6.71 3.89 6.26
C PRO A 109 -7.87 2.94 6.53
N ALA A 110 -8.74 2.69 5.54
CA ALA A 110 -9.86 1.76 5.70
C ALA A 110 -9.38 0.35 6.06
N LEU A 111 -8.33 -0.13 5.39
CA LEU A 111 -7.73 -1.43 5.63
C LEU A 111 -7.14 -1.55 7.05
N ALA A 112 -6.53 -0.48 7.57
CA ALA A 112 -6.06 -0.41 8.95
C ALA A 112 -7.23 -0.48 9.95
N PHE A 113 -8.29 0.29 9.75
CA PHE A 113 -9.48 0.26 10.63
C PHE A 113 -10.19 -1.08 10.61
N ILE A 114 -10.35 -1.69 9.43
CA ILE A 114 -10.92 -3.02 9.28
C ILE A 114 -10.08 -4.02 10.08
N ASN A 115 -8.75 -3.98 9.97
CA ASN A 115 -7.89 -4.88 10.73
C ASN A 115 -7.97 -4.64 12.23
N MET A 116 -8.01 -3.38 12.67
CA MET A 116 -8.20 -3.04 14.08
C MET A 116 -9.49 -3.66 14.62
N PHE A 117 -10.59 -3.51 13.88
CA PHE A 117 -11.88 -4.09 14.24
C PHE A 117 -11.80 -5.62 14.32
N PHE A 118 -11.26 -6.29 13.30
CA PHE A 118 -11.15 -7.74 13.29
C PHE A 118 -10.24 -8.28 14.40
N MET A 119 -9.10 -7.64 14.68
CA MET A 119 -8.22 -8.04 15.78
C MET A 119 -8.92 -7.97 17.13
N VAL A 120 -9.64 -6.88 17.41
CA VAL A 120 -10.37 -6.72 18.68
C VAL A 120 -11.46 -7.79 18.79
N GLN A 121 -12.24 -8.01 17.73
CA GLN A 121 -13.32 -9.02 17.73
C GLN A 121 -12.76 -10.43 17.93
N LEU A 122 -11.75 -10.83 17.13
CA LEU A 122 -11.15 -12.16 17.20
C LEU A 122 -10.52 -12.41 18.57
N MET A 123 -9.84 -11.42 19.12
CA MET A 123 -9.25 -11.51 20.45
C MET A 123 -10.32 -11.70 21.52
N ASN A 124 -11.39 -10.92 21.51
CA ASN A 124 -12.48 -11.04 22.47
C ASN A 124 -13.19 -12.40 22.38
N ILE A 125 -13.41 -12.92 21.16
CA ILE A 125 -13.95 -14.27 20.94
C ILE A 125 -13.03 -15.33 21.56
N ILE A 126 -11.72 -15.21 21.37
CA ILE A 126 -10.75 -16.17 21.88
C ILE A 126 -10.65 -16.09 23.40
N ILE A 127 -10.57 -14.89 23.99
CA ILE A 127 -10.59 -14.66 25.44
C ILE A 127 -11.82 -15.33 26.08
N THR A 128 -13.00 -15.09 25.51
CA THR A 128 -14.26 -15.62 26.07
C THR A 128 -14.39 -17.13 25.89
N THR A 129 -13.95 -17.67 24.75
CA THR A 129 -14.06 -19.09 24.42
C THR A 129 -13.05 -19.94 25.19
N LEU A 130 -11.79 -19.49 25.26
CA LEU A 130 -10.71 -20.20 25.95
C LEU A 130 -10.63 -19.83 27.44
N LYS A 131 -11.42 -18.87 27.91
CA LYS A 131 -11.43 -18.36 29.30
C LYS A 131 -10.03 -17.95 29.80
N VAL A 132 -9.17 -17.49 28.90
CA VAL A 132 -7.84 -16.98 29.23
C VAL A 132 -7.91 -15.50 29.59
N THR A 133 -7.15 -15.10 30.59
CA THR A 133 -6.93 -13.68 30.90
C THR A 133 -5.83 -13.14 30.01
N THR A 134 -6.08 -12.02 29.35
CA THR A 134 -5.03 -11.29 28.63
C THR A 134 -4.36 -10.29 29.56
N MET A 135 -3.04 -10.16 29.43
CA MET A 135 -2.29 -9.15 30.18
C MET A 135 -2.42 -7.75 29.57
N GLN A 136 -2.92 -7.64 28.33
CA GLN A 136 -3.00 -6.39 27.59
C GLN A 136 -4.42 -6.17 27.02
N PRO A 137 -4.94 -4.93 27.06
CA PRO A 137 -6.22 -4.61 26.42
C PRO A 137 -6.14 -4.80 24.90
N SER A 138 -7.01 -5.63 24.34
CA SER A 138 -7.07 -5.96 22.91
C SER A 138 -7.15 -4.72 22.02
N PHE A 139 -7.88 -3.71 22.47
CA PHE A 139 -8.05 -2.44 21.75
C PHE A 139 -6.75 -1.62 21.65
N LEU A 140 -5.93 -1.60 22.71
CA LEU A 140 -4.68 -0.85 22.73
C LEU A 140 -3.69 -1.45 21.72
N VAL A 141 -3.56 -2.77 21.73
CA VAL A 141 -2.75 -3.52 20.76
C VAL A 141 -3.19 -3.19 19.33
N ALA A 142 -4.50 -3.23 19.07
CA ALA A 142 -5.04 -2.96 17.74
C ALA A 142 -4.71 -1.54 17.28
N ILE A 143 -4.87 -0.53 18.15
CA ILE A 143 -4.47 0.85 17.86
C ILE A 143 -2.99 0.95 17.51
N VAL A 144 -2.12 0.37 18.34
CA VAL A 144 -0.67 0.44 18.13
C VAL A 144 -0.28 -0.19 16.79
N TYR A 145 -0.83 -1.38 16.49
CA TYR A 145 -0.67 -2.00 15.17
C TYR A 145 -1.18 -1.08 14.05
N GLY A 146 -2.38 -0.51 14.17
CA GLY A 146 -2.98 0.34 13.16
C GLY A 146 -2.14 1.59 12.85
N PHE A 147 -1.60 2.26 13.87
CA PHE A 147 -0.68 3.39 13.68
C PHE A 147 0.63 2.97 13.00
N LEU A 148 1.24 1.87 13.44
CA LEU A 148 2.48 1.37 12.86
C LEU A 148 2.27 0.92 11.40
N PHE A 149 1.13 0.33 11.10
CA PHE A 149 0.70 -0.02 9.75
C PHE A 149 0.51 1.19 8.85
N LEU A 150 -0.06 2.28 9.37
CA LEU A 150 -0.27 3.51 8.61
C LEU A 150 1.03 4.31 8.41
N THR A 151 2.04 4.08 9.25
CA THR A 151 3.28 4.88 9.27
C THR A 151 3.97 4.95 7.90
N PRO A 152 4.23 3.84 7.18
CA PRO A 152 4.88 3.89 5.86
C PRO A 152 4.09 4.71 4.82
N TYR A 153 2.77 4.60 4.83
CA TYR A 153 1.90 5.37 3.95
C TYR A 153 1.95 6.87 4.26
N LEU A 154 1.87 7.24 5.53
CA LEU A 154 1.97 8.64 5.97
C LEU A 154 3.32 9.25 5.56
N ILE A 155 4.42 8.52 5.76
CA ILE A 155 5.76 8.94 5.34
C ILE A 155 5.81 9.20 3.84
N THR A 156 5.29 8.27 3.02
CA THR A 156 5.26 8.44 1.56
C THR A 156 4.45 9.67 1.16
N LYS A 157 3.25 9.87 1.73
CA LYS A 157 2.38 11.00 1.39
C LYS A 157 2.98 12.35 1.80
N ILE A 158 3.59 12.44 2.99
CA ILE A 158 4.29 13.65 3.42
C ILE A 158 5.45 13.96 2.45
N ARG A 159 6.23 12.94 2.06
CA ARG A 159 7.34 13.10 1.12
C ARG A 159 6.88 13.57 -0.28
N GLU A 160 5.74 13.07 -0.76
CA GLU A 160 5.12 13.51 -2.01
C GLU A 160 4.72 14.99 -1.96
N GLN A 161 4.09 15.44 -0.86
CA GLN A 161 3.68 16.83 -0.69
C GLN A 161 4.88 17.80 -0.62
N VAL A 162 5.94 17.42 0.11
CA VAL A 162 7.16 18.26 0.21
C VAL A 162 7.82 18.44 -1.16
N LYS A 163 7.87 17.40 -2.00
CA LYS A 163 8.41 17.49 -3.38
C LYS A 163 7.58 18.35 -4.34
N ILE A 164 6.33 18.67 -4.00
CA ILE A 164 5.47 19.54 -4.82
C ILE A 164 5.73 21.01 -4.48
N ILE A 165 6.26 21.31 -3.29
CA ILE A 165 6.47 22.66 -2.77
C ILE A 165 7.90 23.18 -3.08
N VAL A 166 8.86 22.29 -3.32
CA VAL A 166 10.26 22.60 -3.67
C VAL A 166 10.52 22.35 -5.15
#